data_AF-A0A0W8EZR9-F1
#
_entry.id   AF-A0A0W8EZR9-F1
#
_cell.length_a   1.000
_cell.length_b   1.000
_cell.length_c   1.000
_cell.angle_alpha   90.00
_cell.angle_beta   90.00
_cell.angle_gamma   90.00
#
_symmetry.space_group_name_H-M   'P 1'
#
loop_
_entity.id
_entity.type
_entity.pdbx_description
1 polymer ?
#
loop_
_entity_poly.entity_id
_entity_poly.type
_entity_poly.pdbx_seq_one_letter_code
_entity_poly.pdbx_strand_id
1 'polypeptide(L)' 'MGRSFTSVRMGVKELTGSWERVARSLPGADGEAALRVVELAKRYASEGFTTFDDPLEAAVFSALIGILKDREARHVDH' A
#
# COMPACT_ATOMS: atom_id res chain seq x y z
N MET A 1 18.14 5.55 15.07
CA MET A 1 18.52 6.39 13.91
C MET A 1 17.26 6.63 13.09
N GLY A 2 16.62 7.78 13.31
CA GLY A 2 15.41 8.16 12.58
C GLY A 2 15.74 8.34 11.11
N ARG A 3 15.11 7.55 10.23
CA ARG A 3 15.16 7.80 8.80
C ARG A 3 14.35 9.06 8.57
N SER A 4 15.01 10.18 8.32
CA SER A 4 14.34 11.38 7.83
C SER A 4 13.80 11.05 6.43
N PHE A 5 12.54 10.70 6.33
CA PHE A 5 11.88 10.61 5.03
C PHE A 5 11.77 12.03 4.49
N THR A 6 12.45 12.31 3.38
CA THR A 6 12.43 13.63 2.72
C THR A 6 10.99 14.04 2.31
N SER A 7 10.08 13.07 2.22
CA SER A 7 8.63 13.24 2.07
C SER A 7 7.91 11.93 2.39
N VAL A 8 6.69 11.99 2.94
CA VAL A 8 5.80 10.84 3.19
C VAL A 8 5.63 9.99 1.93
N ARG A 9 5.52 10.64 0.77
CA ARG A 9 5.44 9.96 -0.54
C ARG A 9 6.67 9.09 -0.82
N MET A 10 7.86 9.61 -0.52
CA MET A 10 9.11 8.86 -0.69
C MET A 10 9.17 7.68 0.29
N GLY A 11 8.73 7.88 1.54
CA GLY A 11 8.63 6.79 2.51
C GLY A 11 7.68 5.68 2.09
N VAL A 12 6.49 6.02 1.56
CA VAL A 12 5.54 5.03 1.03
C VAL A 12 6.17 4.25 -0.13
N LYS A 13 6.90 4.93 -1.03
CA LYS A 13 7.60 4.28 -2.15
C LYS A 13 8.66 3.28 -1.66
N GLU A 14 9.45 3.64 -0.66
CA GLU A 14 10.47 2.76 -0.07
C GLU A 14 9.86 1.56 0.66
N LEU A 15 8.80 1.79 1.43
CA LEU A 15 8.06 0.75 2.15
C LEU A 15 7.47 -0.26 1.17
N THR A 16 6.73 0.22 0.18
CA THR A 16 6.08 -0.64 -0.82
C THR A 16 7.11 -1.41 -1.67
N GLY A 17 8.28 -0.82 -1.96
CA GLY A 17 9.37 -1.55 -2.62
C GLY A 17 9.97 -2.67 -1.76
N SER A 18 10.01 -2.50 -0.44
CA SER A 18 10.43 -3.55 0.49
C SER A 18 9.38 -4.65 0.64
N TRP A 19 8.11 -4.26 0.72
CA TRP A 19 6.98 -5.20 0.73
C TRP A 19 6.91 -6.01 -0.56
N GLU A 20 7.20 -5.41 -1.72
CA GLU A 20 7.23 -6.12 -3.00
C GLU A 20 8.31 -7.21 -3.03
N ARG A 21 9.50 -6.93 -2.48
CA ARG A 21 10.57 -7.93 -2.34
C ARG A 21 10.12 -9.10 -1.45
N VAL A 22 9.46 -8.82 -0.33
CA VAL A 22 8.91 -9.86 0.56
C VAL A 22 7.79 -10.63 -0.14
N ALA A 23 6.85 -9.95 -0.78
CA ALA A 23 5.74 -10.56 -1.49
C ALA A 23 6.20 -11.56 -2.57
N ARG A 24 7.24 -11.19 -3.35
CA ARG A 24 7.84 -12.07 -4.36
C ARG A 24 8.56 -13.29 -3.77
N SER A 25 8.92 -13.26 -2.48
CA SER A 25 9.50 -14.42 -1.79
C SER A 25 8.46 -15.38 -1.20
N LEU A 26 7.19 -14.97 -1.14
CA LEU A 26 6.10 -15.81 -0.63
C LEU A 26 5.56 -16.74 -1.73
N PRO A 27 5.21 -18.00 -1.40
CA PRO A 27 4.68 -18.94 -2.38
C PRO A 27 3.18 -18.74 -2.64
N GLY A 28 2.76 -19.03 -3.87
CA GLY A 28 1.35 -19.19 -4.24
C GLY A 28 0.45 -18.00 -3.90
N ALA A 29 -0.73 -18.30 -3.35
CA ALA A 29 -1.76 -17.31 -3.06
C ALA A 29 -1.32 -16.23 -2.07
N ASP A 30 -0.39 -16.53 -1.15
CA ASP A 30 0.12 -15.56 -0.18
C ASP A 30 0.96 -14.48 -0.87
N GLY A 31 1.76 -14.87 -1.87
CA GLY A 31 2.52 -13.93 -2.69
C GLY A 31 1.61 -13.06 -3.56
N GLU A 32 0.58 -13.64 -4.17
CA GLU A 32 -0.41 -12.89 -4.95
C GLU A 32 -1.19 -11.90 -4.08
N ALA A 33 -1.63 -12.31 -2.89
CA ALA A 33 -2.33 -11.45 -1.94
C ALA A 33 -1.42 -10.31 -1.46
N ALA A 34 -0.16 -10.59 -1.13
CA ALA A 34 0.80 -9.59 -0.71
C ALA A 34 1.12 -8.59 -1.85
N LEU A 35 1.28 -9.06 -3.09
CA LEU A 35 1.45 -8.19 -4.26
C LEU A 35 0.21 -7.30 -4.48
N ARG A 36 -1.00 -7.82 -4.24
CA ARG A 36 -2.22 -7.01 -4.31
C ARG A 36 -2.22 -5.89 -3.26
N VAL A 37 -1.80 -6.18 -2.04
CA VAL A 37 -1.67 -5.16 -0.98
C VAL A 37 -0.67 -4.07 -1.39
N VAL A 38 0.48 -4.45 -1.94
CA VAL A 38 1.49 -3.50 -2.45
C VAL A 38 0.90 -2.59 -3.54
N GLU A 39 0.17 -3.16 -4.48
CA GLU A 39 -0.46 -2.40 -5.56
C GLU A 39 -1.49 -1.40 -5.03
N LEU A 40 -2.35 -1.82 -4.11
CA LEU A 40 -3.37 -0.95 -3.53
C LEU A 40 -2.72 0.18 -2.70
N ALA A 41 -1.68 -0.13 -1.92
CA ALA A 41 -0.91 0.89 -1.20
C ALA A 41 -0.34 1.94 -2.17
N LYS A 42 0.28 1.53 -3.28
CA LYS A 42 0.85 2.44 -4.29
C LYS A 42 -0.22 3.27 -5.00
N ARG A 43 -1.31 2.62 -5.41
CA ARG A 43 -2.39 3.24 -6.22
C ARG A 43 -3.17 4.29 -5.44
N TYR A 44 -3.46 4.02 -4.17
CA TYR A 44 -4.28 4.91 -3.36
C TYR A 44 -3.46 5.92 -2.57
N ALA A 45 -2.15 5.75 -2.42
CA ALA A 45 -1.25 6.75 -1.85
C ALA A 45 -1.16 8.00 -2.75
N SER A 46 -2.15 8.89 -2.61
CA SER A 46 -2.28 10.16 -3.34
C SER A 46 -2.08 11.37 -2.42
N GLU A 47 -2.12 12.58 -2.98
CA GLU A 47 -1.86 13.84 -2.26
C GLU A 47 -2.86 14.17 -1.14
N GLY A 48 -4.02 13.49 -1.10
CA GLY A 48 -4.97 13.59 0.02
C GLY A 48 -4.41 13.08 1.35
N PHE A 49 -3.25 12.42 1.33
CA PHE A 49 -2.53 11.91 2.48
C PHE A 49 -1.34 12.77 2.92
N THR A 50 -1.26 14.01 2.44
CA THR A 50 -0.35 15.05 2.96
C THR A 50 -0.56 15.32 4.46
N THR A 51 -1.69 14.89 5.03
CA THR A 51 -2.01 14.96 6.46
C THR A 51 -1.26 13.91 7.30
N PHE A 52 -0.82 12.80 6.71
CA PHE A 52 -0.06 11.78 7.45
C PHE A 52 1.40 12.19 7.54
N ASP A 53 1.95 12.19 8.75
CA ASP A 53 3.38 12.41 8.99
C ASP A 53 4.18 11.09 8.94
N ASP A 54 3.51 9.94 9.13
CA ASP A 54 4.11 8.60 9.07
C ASP A 54 3.82 7.90 7.71
N PRO A 55 4.86 7.56 6.93
CA PRO A 55 4.69 6.83 5.67
C PRO A 55 4.06 5.45 5.80
N LEU A 56 4.24 4.75 6.92
CA LEU A 56 3.61 3.46 7.18
C LEU A 56 2.11 3.62 7.36
N GLU A 57 1.68 4.62 8.13
CA GLU A 57 0.26 4.93 8.32
C GLU A 57 -0.40 5.25 6.97
N ALA A 58 0.23 6.13 6.18
CA ALA A 58 -0.25 6.48 4.85
C ALA A 58 -0.36 5.26 3.92
N ALA A 59 0.65 4.38 3.90
CA ALA A 59 0.65 3.18 3.05
C ALA A 59 -0.43 2.17 3.45
N VAL A 60 -0.57 1.90 4.75
CA VAL A 60 -1.57 0.96 5.29
C VAL A 60 -2.97 1.49 5.04
N PHE A 61 -3.24 2.76 5.36
CA PHE A 61 -4.56 3.35 5.16
C PHE A 61 -4.95 3.33 3.68
N SER A 62 -4.01 3.65 2.79
CA SER A 62 -4.21 3.55 1.33
C SER A 62 -4.58 2.13 0.90
N ALA A 63 -3.87 1.11 1.39
CA ALA A 63 -4.18 -0.28 1.08
C ALA A 63 -5.58 -0.69 1.56
N LEU A 64 -5.98 -0.28 2.77
CA LEU A 64 -7.31 -0.57 3.33
C LEU A 64 -8.43 0.06 2.51
N ILE A 65 -8.28 1.34 2.12
CA ILE A 65 -9.24 2.01 1.22
C ILE A 65 -9.34 1.27 -0.11
N GLY A 66 -8.21 0.85 -0.67
CA GLY A 66 -8.19 0.06 -1.90
C GLY A 66 -8.93 -1.26 -1.78
N ILE A 67 -8.75 -1.99 -0.67
CA ILE A 67 -9.45 -3.25 -0.40
C ILE A 67 -10.96 -3.03 -0.32
N LEU A 68 -11.41 -1.96 0.35
CA LEU A 68 -12.83 -1.64 0.48
C LEU A 68 -13.45 -1.28 -0.87
N LYS A 69 -12.79 -0.43 -1.66
CA LYS A 69 -13.25 -0.06 -3.01
C LYS A 69 -13.29 -1.24 -3.97
N ASP A 70 -12.30 -2.11 -3.92
CA ASP A 70 -12.27 -3.34 -4.72
C ASP A 70 -13.41 -4.30 -4.35
N ARG A 71 -13.80 -4.34 -3.07
CA ARG A 71 -14.94 -5.15 -2.59
C ARG A 71 -16.26 -4.57 -3.07
N GLU A 72 -16.42 -3.25 -2.96
CA GLU A 72 -17.63 -2.55 -3.43
C GLU A 72 -17.82 -2.71 -4.94
N ALA A 73 -16.76 -2.53 -5.75
CA ALA A 73 -16.82 -2.73 -7.20
C ALA A 73 -17.27 -4.17 -7.56
N ARG A 74 -16.73 -5.18 -6.86
CA ARG A 74 -17.12 -6.59 -7.06
C ARG A 74 -18.56 -6.90 -6.61
N HIS A 75 -19.12 -6.10 -5.72
CA HIS A 75 -20.49 -6.27 -5.23
C HIS A 75 -21.54 -5.58 -6.13
N VAL A 76 -21.12 -4.67 -7.01
CA VAL A 76 -21.99 -3.97 -7.98
C VAL A 76 -22.10 -4.74 -9.30
N ASP A 77 -21.11 -5.55 -9.65
CA ASP A 77 -21.09 -6.38 -10.87
C ASP A 77 -21.89 -7.71 -10.76
N HIS A 78 -22.61 -7.95 -9.67
CA HIS A 78 -23.28 -9.23 -9.37
C HIS A 78 -24.78 -9.09 -9.12
#